data_AF-A0A2V9XWX9-F1
#
_entry.id   AF-A0A2V9XWX9-F1
#
_cell.length_a   1.000
_cell.length_b   1.000
_cell.length_c   1.000
_cell.angle_alpha   90.00
_cell.angle_beta   90.00
_cell.angle_gamma   90.00
#
_symmetry.space_group_name_H-M   'P 1'
#
loop_
_entity.id
_entity.type
_entity.pdbx_description
1 polymer ?
#
loop_
_entity_poly.entity_id
_entity_poly.type
_entity_poly.pdbx_seq_one_letter_code
_entity_poly.pdbx_strand_id
1 'polypeptide(L)'
;MGVVSSRCKRTCRSVPSTSRGKEAGAFGGIIYCRPTVGGGFRMATHVHSIGETLPARYYTDPAIFAEELERFFCQGWICAGRADQISNPGDFFLREIADESIIINRDNSGQVHAFYNVCRHRGTRICTAAEGKFAGRIQCPYHGWTYALDGKLIGAPHMENLPREDYPLNPVGAELWDGHIFITLDPRPAPLASQLDDLQQKFANWRMQDLRFYQRRRYDAQANWKLIIQNYNECLHCPVLHPTLNQLTDYLSGDNDRPHRGYIGGTMGFKPGIETMSLDGKLRRDYLPCLTEAQRTEVKYYAVYPNLLLSLHPDYMMTHTLWPRAVDRTEIICEWHFHPQEMAKPDFQADDAVKFWDLTNKEDWGISQLSQAGIKSRAYKPGPYSVREGLPHAFDQMVLERERRDRRNHSELAVQREEAGADDRT
;
A
#
# COMPACT_ATOMS: atom_id res chain seq x y z
N MET A 1 30.81 4.39 46.47
CA MET A 1 31.19 3.27 45.58
C MET A 1 29.88 2.68 45.04
N GLY A 2 29.33 3.00 43.86
CA GLY A 2 29.92 3.51 42.63
C GLY A 2 29.97 2.39 41.58
N VAL A 3 28.83 2.01 40.98
CA VAL A 3 28.78 1.39 39.64
C VAL A 3 27.53 1.88 38.91
N VAL A 4 27.78 2.68 37.88
CA VAL A 4 26.87 3.14 36.84
C VAL A 4 27.12 2.26 35.61
N SER A 5 26.09 1.75 34.95
CA SER A 5 26.15 1.16 33.60
C SER A 5 24.71 0.91 33.12
N SER A 6 24.27 1.25 31.91
CA SER A 6 24.88 1.94 30.78
C SER A 6 23.75 2.51 29.90
N ARG A 7 23.87 3.78 29.50
CA ARG A 7 22.97 4.46 28.57
C ARG A 7 23.19 3.90 27.16
N CYS A 8 22.11 3.46 26.50
CA CYS A 8 22.11 3.19 25.07
C CYS A 8 22.13 4.53 24.30
N LYS A 9 23.32 5.05 24.01
CA LYS A 9 23.53 6.09 23.00
C LYS A 9 23.94 5.39 21.70
N ARG A 10 22.99 5.09 20.82
CA ARG A 10 23.32 4.86 19.40
C ARG A 10 23.37 6.22 18.73
N THR A 11 24.58 6.59 18.32
CA THR A 11 24.90 7.82 17.62
C THR A 11 24.37 7.73 16.18
N CYS A 12 23.41 8.59 15.83
CA CYS A 12 23.09 8.91 14.44
C CYS A 12 24.34 9.54 13.81
N ARG A 13 24.98 8.85 12.86
CA ARG A 13 26.05 9.43 12.04
C ARG A 13 25.43 10.10 10.82
N SER A 14 25.66 11.39 10.68
CA SER A 14 25.40 12.16 9.46
C SER A 14 26.29 11.66 8.31
N VAL A 15 25.71 11.39 7.15
CA VAL A 15 26.43 11.07 5.91
C VAL A 15 26.85 12.39 5.24
N PRO A 16 28.11 12.59 4.79
CA PRO A 16 28.52 13.82 4.12
C PRO A 16 28.03 13.84 2.67
N SER A 17 27.40 14.94 2.26
CA SER A 17 27.08 15.23 0.85
C SER A 17 28.36 15.62 0.10
N THR A 18 28.74 14.85 -0.91
CA THR A 18 29.85 15.21 -1.81
C THR A 18 29.33 16.07 -2.97
N SER A 19 29.84 17.29 -3.03
CA SER A 19 29.66 18.24 -4.14
C SER A 19 30.46 17.78 -5.37
N ARG A 20 29.82 17.69 -6.54
CA ARG A 20 30.51 17.70 -7.84
C ARG A 20 29.79 18.57 -8.86
N GLY A 21 30.52 19.58 -9.32
CA GLY A 21 30.74 19.91 -10.73
C GLY A 21 29.52 20.31 -11.57
N LYS A 22 29.37 21.63 -11.78
CA LYS A 22 28.63 22.21 -12.91
C LYS A 22 29.43 21.98 -14.20
N GLU A 23 28.82 21.38 -15.21
CA GLU A 23 29.15 21.63 -16.62
C GLU A 23 27.90 22.14 -17.34
N ALA A 24 28.05 23.28 -17.99
CA ALA A 24 27.03 23.96 -18.76
C ALA A 24 27.05 23.44 -20.20
N GLY A 25 25.98 22.78 -20.63
CA GLY A 25 25.67 22.49 -22.03
C GLY A 25 24.55 23.42 -22.49
N ALA A 26 24.90 24.42 -23.29
CA ALA A 26 23.97 25.36 -23.90
C ALA A 26 23.22 24.71 -25.07
N PHE A 27 21.88 24.77 -25.06
CA PHE A 27 21.06 24.85 -26.27
C PHE A 27 19.77 25.62 -25.94
N GLY A 28 19.92 26.95 -25.86
CA GLY A 28 18.81 27.89 -25.89
C GLY A 28 18.68 28.46 -27.30
N GLY A 29 17.57 28.17 -27.96
CA GLY A 29 17.17 28.79 -29.22
C GLY A 29 15.68 29.12 -29.17
N ILE A 30 15.31 30.13 -28.39
CA ILE A 30 13.96 30.71 -28.39
C ILE A 30 13.84 31.55 -29.66
N ILE A 31 13.05 31.09 -30.63
CA ILE A 31 12.69 31.88 -31.80
C ILE A 31 11.59 32.86 -31.38
N TYR A 32 11.94 34.13 -31.19
CA TYR A 32 10.96 35.22 -31.11
C TYR A 32 10.53 35.61 -32.53
N CYS A 33 9.38 35.13 -32.99
CA CYS A 33 8.71 35.72 -34.15
C CYS A 33 8.00 37.02 -33.74
N ARG A 34 8.41 38.14 -34.34
CA ARG A 34 7.68 39.42 -34.28
C ARG A 34 6.28 39.25 -34.91
N PRO A 35 5.22 39.89 -34.36
CA PRO A 35 3.91 39.83 -34.97
C PRO A 35 3.84 40.72 -36.22
N THR A 36 3.59 40.12 -37.37
CA THR A 36 3.05 40.82 -38.54
C THR A 36 1.56 41.05 -38.34
N VAL A 37 1.15 42.31 -38.53
CA VAL A 37 -0.23 42.78 -38.38
C VAL A 37 -1.12 42.12 -39.44
N GLY A 38 -2.23 41.50 -39.02
CA GLY A 38 -3.34 41.13 -39.90
C GLY A 38 -3.73 39.64 -39.84
N GLY A 39 -4.91 39.35 -39.27
CA GLY A 39 -5.54 38.03 -39.31
C GLY A 39 -6.08 37.60 -37.96
N GLY A 40 -7.40 37.38 -37.87
CA GLY A 40 -8.12 37.14 -36.62
C GLY A 40 -7.52 36.03 -35.75
N PHE A 41 -7.24 36.36 -34.49
CA PHE A 41 -6.86 35.40 -33.46
C PHE A 41 -8.07 34.53 -33.10
N ARG A 42 -8.13 33.31 -33.63
CA ARG A 42 -8.74 32.21 -32.88
C ARG A 42 -7.66 31.72 -31.90
N MET A 43 -7.75 32.12 -30.63
CA MET A 43 -7.03 31.41 -29.57
C MET A 43 -7.59 29.98 -29.52
N ALA A 44 -6.94 29.06 -30.23
CA ALA A 44 -7.00 27.66 -29.84
C ALA A 44 -6.26 27.59 -28.51
N THR A 45 -6.99 27.66 -27.40
CA THR A 45 -6.48 27.27 -26.10
C THR A 45 -6.19 25.78 -26.18
N HIS A 46 -4.96 25.42 -26.56
CA HIS A 46 -4.49 24.05 -26.46
C HIS A 46 -4.51 23.69 -24.97
N VAL A 47 -5.52 22.94 -24.56
CA VAL A 47 -5.53 22.31 -23.23
C VAL A 47 -4.41 21.28 -23.28
N HIS A 48 -3.31 21.57 -22.61
CA HIS A 48 -2.21 20.64 -22.45
C HIS A 48 -2.67 19.51 -21.51
N SER A 49 -3.25 18.45 -22.10
CA SER A 49 -3.55 17.20 -21.40
C SER A 49 -2.33 16.28 -21.43
N ILE A 50 -2.12 15.54 -20.35
CA ILE A 50 -1.05 14.53 -20.25
C ILE A 50 -1.52 13.11 -20.58
N GLY A 51 -2.81 12.94 -20.90
CA GLY A 51 -3.42 11.65 -21.22
C GLY A 51 -4.90 11.64 -20.86
N GLU A 52 -5.55 10.49 -20.99
CA GLU A 52 -6.95 10.31 -20.59
C GLU A 52 -7.05 9.25 -19.49
N THR A 53 -8.11 9.36 -18.69
CA THR A 53 -8.55 8.35 -17.72
C THR A 53 -8.83 7.00 -18.40
N LEU A 54 -8.83 5.90 -17.63
CA LEU A 54 -9.15 4.59 -18.22
C LEU A 54 -10.59 4.50 -18.77
N PRO A 55 -10.83 3.72 -19.83
CA PRO A 55 -12.18 3.35 -20.27
C PRO A 55 -13.02 2.71 -19.15
N ALA A 56 -14.34 2.94 -19.17
CA ALA A 56 -15.27 2.48 -18.12
C ALA A 56 -15.13 1.00 -17.75
N ARG A 57 -14.82 0.12 -18.72
CA ARG A 57 -14.65 -1.32 -18.50
C ARG A 57 -13.65 -1.64 -17.38
N TYR A 58 -12.60 -0.82 -17.20
CA TYR A 58 -11.60 -1.01 -16.15
C TYR A 58 -12.17 -0.86 -14.74
N TYR A 59 -13.28 -0.16 -14.59
CA TYR A 59 -13.91 0.07 -13.29
C TYR A 59 -15.23 -0.70 -13.12
N THR A 60 -15.68 -1.40 -14.16
CA THR A 60 -17.07 -1.93 -14.21
C THR A 60 -17.18 -3.34 -14.74
N ASP A 61 -16.18 -3.87 -15.44
CA ASP A 61 -16.19 -5.22 -16.00
C ASP A 61 -15.72 -6.24 -14.94
N PRO A 62 -16.58 -7.17 -14.49
CA PRO A 62 -16.20 -8.18 -13.52
C PRO A 62 -15.09 -9.13 -14.00
N ALA A 63 -14.95 -9.35 -15.31
CA ALA A 63 -13.89 -10.21 -15.85
C ALA A 63 -12.53 -9.54 -15.72
N ILE A 64 -12.43 -8.24 -16.05
CA ILE A 64 -11.21 -7.46 -15.83
C ILE A 64 -10.88 -7.42 -14.34
N PHE A 65 -11.87 -7.21 -13.48
CA PHE A 65 -11.66 -7.22 -12.03
C PHE A 65 -11.11 -8.54 -11.51
N ALA A 66 -11.63 -9.69 -11.97
CA ALA A 66 -11.11 -11.00 -11.58
C ALA A 66 -9.65 -11.18 -12.03
N GLU A 67 -9.31 -10.76 -13.25
CA GLU A 67 -7.93 -10.75 -13.73
C GLU A 67 -7.03 -9.82 -12.89
N GLU A 68 -7.53 -8.66 -12.48
CA GLU A 68 -6.79 -7.73 -11.62
C GLU A 68 -6.54 -8.29 -10.22
N LEU A 69 -7.51 -8.99 -9.61
CA LEU A 69 -7.30 -9.65 -8.32
C LEU A 69 -6.13 -10.63 -8.38
N GLU A 70 -6.11 -11.48 -9.40
CA GLU A 70 -5.01 -12.43 -9.61
C GLU A 70 -3.67 -11.72 -9.83
N ARG A 71 -3.63 -10.77 -10.77
CA ARG A 71 -2.36 -10.13 -11.17
C ARG A 71 -1.78 -9.22 -10.09
N PHE A 72 -2.62 -8.48 -9.38
CA PHE A 72 -2.16 -7.46 -8.43
C PHE A 72 -2.17 -7.96 -7.00
N PHE A 73 -3.23 -8.64 -6.56
CA PHE A 73 -3.42 -9.02 -5.15
C PHE A 73 -2.94 -10.43 -4.82
N CYS A 74 -3.00 -11.38 -5.77
CA CYS A 74 -2.42 -12.70 -5.58
C CYS A 74 -0.91 -12.70 -5.91
N GLN A 75 -0.52 -12.15 -7.06
CA GLN A 75 0.88 -12.22 -7.53
C GLN A 75 1.77 -11.06 -7.04
N GLY A 76 1.19 -9.92 -6.67
CA GLY A 76 1.93 -8.81 -6.08
C GLY A 76 2.14 -8.97 -4.58
N TRP A 77 3.15 -8.30 -4.02
CA TRP A 77 3.24 -8.17 -2.57
C TRP A 77 2.17 -7.20 -2.08
N ILE A 78 1.35 -7.64 -1.13
CA ILE A 78 0.32 -6.81 -0.49
C ILE A 78 0.61 -6.64 1.00
N CYS A 79 0.35 -5.47 1.56
CA CYS A 79 0.43 -5.24 2.99
C CYS A 79 -0.74 -5.93 3.70
N ALA A 80 -0.44 -6.99 4.46
CA ALA A 80 -1.43 -7.78 5.18
C ALA A 80 -1.75 -7.21 6.57
N GLY A 81 -0.82 -6.49 7.18
CA GLY A 81 -0.99 -5.96 8.53
C GLY A 81 0.35 -5.59 9.14
N ARG A 82 0.42 -5.60 10.47
CA ARG A 82 1.63 -5.24 11.19
C ARG A 82 2.17 -6.35 12.06
N ALA A 83 3.49 -6.34 12.22
CA ALA A 83 4.23 -7.32 13.00
C ALA A 83 3.83 -7.37 14.48
N ASP A 84 3.35 -6.25 15.04
CA ASP A 84 2.88 -6.14 16.42
C ASP A 84 1.47 -6.75 16.65
N GLN A 85 0.69 -7.00 15.59
CA GLN A 85 -0.55 -7.80 15.67
C GLN A 85 -0.27 -9.25 16.11
N ILE A 86 0.95 -9.74 15.89
CA ILE A 86 1.42 -11.08 16.27
C ILE A 86 2.69 -10.98 17.11
N SER A 87 2.64 -10.21 18.19
CA SER A 87 3.84 -9.90 19.00
C SER A 87 4.50 -11.13 19.63
N ASN A 88 3.73 -12.17 19.95
CA ASN A 88 4.23 -13.37 20.62
C ASN A 88 4.18 -14.60 19.71
N PRO A 89 5.04 -15.61 19.95
CA PRO A 89 4.90 -16.91 19.33
C PRO A 89 3.48 -17.49 19.49
N GLY A 90 2.97 -18.04 18.40
CA GLY A 90 1.63 -18.62 18.31
C GLY A 90 0.52 -17.61 18.06
N ASP A 91 0.75 -16.31 18.26
CA ASP A 91 -0.24 -15.28 17.88
C ASP A 91 -0.44 -15.35 16.35
N PHE A 92 -1.70 -15.26 15.90
CA PHE A 92 -2.05 -15.29 14.49
C PHE A 92 -3.21 -14.34 14.17
N PHE A 93 -3.30 -13.95 12.90
CA PHE A 93 -4.50 -13.37 12.31
C PHE A 93 -4.73 -13.91 10.90
N LEU A 94 -5.96 -13.74 10.42
CA LEU A 94 -6.38 -14.14 9.08
C LEU A 94 -6.46 -12.94 8.15
N ARG A 95 -6.18 -13.19 6.87
CA ARG A 95 -6.53 -12.31 5.76
C ARG A 95 -7.18 -13.08 4.64
N GLU A 96 -8.18 -12.44 4.04
CA GLU A 96 -8.86 -12.95 2.85
C GLU A 96 -8.34 -12.16 1.64
N ILE A 97 -7.85 -12.86 0.62
CA ILE A 97 -7.35 -12.31 -0.64
C ILE A 97 -8.06 -13.06 -1.76
N ALA A 98 -8.85 -12.33 -2.57
CA ALA A 98 -9.77 -12.97 -3.50
C ALA A 98 -10.62 -14.04 -2.74
N ASP A 99 -10.53 -15.30 -3.14
CA ASP A 99 -11.24 -16.43 -2.53
C ASP A 99 -10.37 -17.23 -1.52
N GLU A 100 -9.15 -16.77 -1.24
CA GLU A 100 -8.19 -17.45 -0.39
C GLU A 100 -8.12 -16.87 1.02
N SER A 101 -8.12 -17.75 2.03
CA SER A 101 -7.92 -17.39 3.44
C SER A 101 -6.51 -17.77 3.86
N ILE A 102 -5.76 -16.80 4.39
CA ILE A 102 -4.34 -16.93 4.74
C ILE A 102 -4.18 -16.78 6.24
N ILE A 103 -3.54 -17.76 6.88
CA ILE A 103 -3.07 -17.69 8.27
C ILE A 103 -1.73 -16.96 8.27
N ILE A 104 -1.59 -15.92 9.07
CA ILE A 104 -0.32 -15.23 9.30
C ILE A 104 0.00 -15.36 10.79
N ASN A 105 1.15 -15.94 11.14
CA ASN A 105 1.50 -16.21 12.53
C ASN A 105 2.99 -15.98 12.81
N ARG A 106 3.34 -15.91 14.09
CA ARG A 106 4.73 -15.92 14.56
C ARG A 106 5.09 -17.28 15.13
N ASP A 107 6.27 -17.81 14.78
CA ASP A 107 6.80 -19.04 15.35
C ASP A 107 7.59 -18.82 16.65
N ASN A 108 8.10 -19.91 17.23
CA ASN A 108 8.90 -19.88 18.46
C ASN A 108 10.29 -19.23 18.29
N SER A 109 10.80 -19.12 17.05
CA SER A 109 12.03 -18.39 16.74
C SER A 109 11.81 -16.89 16.55
N GLY A 110 10.55 -16.45 16.56
CA GLY A 110 10.16 -15.07 16.30
C GLY A 110 10.02 -14.74 14.82
N GLN A 111 10.08 -15.72 13.91
CA GLN A 111 9.87 -15.51 12.47
C GLN A 111 8.38 -15.43 12.14
N VAL A 112 8.03 -14.57 11.18
CA VAL A 112 6.67 -14.46 10.65
C VAL A 112 6.51 -15.47 9.52
N HIS A 113 5.43 -16.23 9.55
CA HIS A 113 5.04 -17.18 8.51
C HIS A 113 3.64 -16.86 8.00
N ALA A 114 3.38 -17.23 6.76
CA ALA A 114 2.05 -17.21 6.18
C ALA A 114 1.74 -18.53 5.49
N PHE A 115 0.50 -19.01 5.61
CA PHE A 115 0.06 -20.28 5.04
C PHE A 115 -1.36 -20.16 4.49
N TYR A 116 -1.67 -20.92 3.45
CA TYR A 116 -3.07 -21.18 3.10
C TYR A 116 -3.77 -21.83 4.30
N ASN A 117 -4.93 -21.28 4.68
CA ASN A 117 -5.75 -21.76 5.78
C ASN A 117 -6.52 -23.04 5.38
N VAL A 118 -5.80 -24.07 4.97
CA VAL A 118 -6.36 -25.30 4.40
C VAL A 118 -5.51 -26.49 4.85
N CYS A 119 -6.13 -27.41 5.59
CA CYS A 119 -5.47 -28.64 6.03
C CYS A 119 -5.13 -29.54 4.83
N ARG A 120 -3.89 -30.04 4.80
CA ARG A 120 -3.37 -30.93 3.75
C ARG A 120 -4.04 -32.32 3.66
N HIS A 121 -4.85 -32.70 4.65
CA HIS A 121 -5.54 -33.99 4.65
C HIS A 121 -6.77 -33.99 3.73
N ARG A 122 -7.81 -33.22 4.07
CA ARG A 122 -9.10 -33.18 3.34
C ARG A 122 -9.58 -31.75 3.06
N GLY A 123 -8.67 -30.77 3.08
CA GLY A 123 -8.97 -29.40 2.71
C GLY A 123 -9.74 -28.58 3.75
N THR A 124 -9.85 -29.05 4.99
CA THR A 124 -10.60 -28.33 6.03
C THR A 124 -9.94 -27.00 6.39
N ARG A 125 -10.75 -25.94 6.46
CA ARG A 125 -10.37 -24.63 7.03
C ARG A 125 -9.89 -24.83 8.47
N ILE A 126 -8.66 -24.44 8.77
CA ILE A 126 -8.02 -24.72 10.07
C ILE A 126 -8.49 -23.70 11.11
N CYS A 127 -8.45 -22.42 10.76
CA CYS A 127 -8.85 -21.31 11.62
C CYS A 127 -10.11 -20.63 11.09
N THR A 128 -11.07 -20.37 11.98
CA THR A 128 -12.28 -19.58 11.67
C THR A 128 -12.31 -18.25 12.42
N ALA A 129 -11.60 -18.13 13.53
CA ALA A 129 -11.41 -16.87 14.23
C ALA A 129 -10.49 -15.95 13.41
N ALA A 130 -10.86 -14.67 13.28
CA ALA A 130 -10.09 -13.68 12.52
C ALA A 130 -8.69 -13.42 13.12
N GLU A 131 -8.53 -13.65 14.42
CA GLU A 131 -7.27 -13.57 15.15
C GLU A 131 -7.32 -14.46 16.39
N GLY A 132 -6.15 -14.79 16.94
CA GLY A 132 -6.06 -15.61 18.13
C GLY A 132 -4.64 -16.04 18.44
N LYS A 133 -4.53 -17.10 19.25
CA LYS A 133 -3.26 -17.66 19.67
C LYS A 133 -3.31 -19.19 19.60
N PHE A 134 -2.37 -19.77 18.86
CA PHE A 134 -2.12 -21.20 18.85
C PHE A 134 -1.46 -21.64 20.16
N ALA A 135 -1.92 -22.76 20.72
CA ALA A 135 -1.33 -23.39 21.91
C ALA A 135 -0.04 -24.17 21.55
N GLY A 136 0.95 -23.47 21.00
CA GLY A 136 2.25 -24.01 20.58
C GLY A 136 2.23 -24.85 19.29
N ARG A 137 1.05 -25.10 18.71
CA ARG A 137 0.85 -25.88 17.48
C ARG A 137 -0.42 -25.44 16.74
N ILE A 138 -0.42 -25.62 15.44
CA ILE A 138 -1.58 -25.41 14.57
C ILE A 138 -2.27 -26.77 14.42
N GLN A 139 -3.49 -26.93 14.93
CA GLN A 139 -4.21 -28.21 14.88
C GLN A 139 -5.49 -28.08 14.05
N CYS A 140 -5.63 -28.95 13.05
CA CYS A 140 -6.83 -29.06 12.25
C CYS A 140 -8.01 -29.56 13.11
N PRO A 141 -9.16 -28.87 13.11
CA PRO A 141 -10.30 -29.21 13.97
C PRO A 141 -11.02 -30.50 13.53
N TYR A 142 -10.75 -31.03 12.33
CA TYR A 142 -11.48 -32.19 11.82
C TYR A 142 -10.93 -33.53 12.35
N HIS A 143 -9.67 -33.83 12.04
CA HIS A 143 -9.05 -35.12 12.36
C HIS A 143 -7.75 -34.98 13.18
N GLY A 144 -7.49 -33.78 13.74
CA GLY A 144 -6.36 -33.56 14.62
C GLY A 144 -4.98 -33.58 13.94
N TRP A 145 -4.90 -33.49 12.61
CA TRP A 145 -3.62 -33.23 11.94
C TRP A 145 -3.00 -31.96 12.51
N THR A 146 -1.76 -32.08 12.94
CA THR A 146 -1.09 -31.09 13.79
C THR A 146 0.19 -30.64 13.12
N TYR A 147 0.33 -29.35 12.96
CA TYR A 147 1.49 -28.68 12.37
C TYR A 147 2.22 -27.87 13.44
N ALA A 148 3.54 -27.78 13.31
CA ALA A 148 4.33 -26.80 14.03
C ALA A 148 3.97 -25.38 13.55
N LEU A 149 4.40 -24.36 14.31
CA LEU A 149 4.13 -22.95 13.97
C LEU A 149 4.86 -22.48 12.70
N ASP A 150 5.84 -23.24 12.21
CA ASP A 150 6.51 -23.05 10.91
C ASP A 150 5.85 -23.87 9.79
N GLY A 151 4.69 -24.46 10.04
CA GLY A 151 3.87 -25.17 9.05
C GLY A 151 4.24 -26.64 8.81
N LYS A 152 5.33 -27.16 9.39
CA LYS A 152 5.70 -28.58 9.24
C LYS A 152 4.68 -29.50 9.90
N LEU A 153 4.31 -30.60 9.24
CA LEU A 153 3.43 -31.61 9.83
C LEU A 153 4.18 -32.38 10.93
N ILE A 154 3.69 -32.31 12.17
CA ILE A 154 4.29 -32.98 13.33
C ILE A 154 3.43 -34.11 13.89
N GLY A 155 2.14 -34.18 13.53
CA GLY A 155 1.25 -35.26 13.97
C GLY A 155 0.12 -35.52 12.98
N ALA A 156 -0.08 -36.79 12.64
CA ALA A 156 -1.21 -37.28 11.85
C ALA A 156 -1.72 -38.57 12.54
N PRO A 157 -2.83 -38.50 13.30
CA PRO A 157 -3.35 -39.66 14.02
C PRO A 157 -3.62 -40.86 13.10
N HIS A 158 -3.22 -42.06 13.52
CA HIS A 158 -3.41 -43.33 12.80
C HIS A 158 -2.71 -43.41 11.42
N MET A 159 -1.61 -42.67 11.27
CA MET A 159 -0.81 -42.63 10.03
C MET A 159 0.69 -42.73 10.33
N GLU A 160 1.10 -43.82 10.98
CA GLU A 160 2.45 -44.02 11.50
C GLU A 160 3.53 -44.00 10.40
N ASN A 161 3.19 -44.45 9.19
CA ASN A 161 4.11 -44.56 8.05
C ASN A 161 3.95 -43.43 7.01
N LEU A 162 3.25 -42.34 7.35
CA LEU A 162 3.12 -41.20 6.44
C LEU A 162 4.45 -40.43 6.35
N PRO A 163 5.02 -40.21 5.15
CA PRO A 163 6.14 -39.28 4.97
C PRO A 163 5.65 -37.84 5.22
N ARG A 164 5.80 -37.35 6.46
CA ARG A 164 5.20 -36.09 6.91
C ARG A 164 5.77 -34.86 6.20
N GLU A 165 7.00 -34.97 5.72
CA GLU A 165 7.72 -33.98 4.93
C GLU A 165 7.02 -33.60 3.62
N ASP A 166 6.17 -34.48 3.07
CA ASP A 166 5.41 -34.21 1.83
C ASP A 166 4.13 -33.39 2.08
N TYR A 167 3.76 -33.20 3.36
CA TYR A 167 2.48 -32.61 3.77
C TYR A 167 2.61 -31.40 4.72
N PRO A 168 3.55 -30.46 4.55
CA PRO A 168 3.54 -29.20 5.30
C PRO A 168 2.32 -28.35 4.90
N LEU A 169 1.92 -27.39 5.72
CA LEU A 169 0.99 -26.37 5.26
C LEU A 169 1.54 -25.70 4.00
N ASN A 170 0.65 -25.41 3.04
CA ASN A 170 1.06 -24.75 1.80
C ASN A 170 1.52 -23.31 2.16
N PRO A 171 2.79 -22.96 1.90
CA PRO A 171 3.34 -21.67 2.30
C PRO A 171 2.80 -20.55 1.42
N VAL A 172 2.78 -19.35 1.99
CA VAL A 172 2.55 -18.07 1.33
C VAL A 172 3.78 -17.22 1.59
N GLY A 173 4.26 -16.49 0.57
CA GLY A 173 5.42 -15.61 0.74
C GLY A 173 5.13 -14.57 1.81
N ALA A 174 6.06 -14.35 2.75
CA ALA A 174 5.91 -13.39 3.84
C ALA A 174 7.24 -12.67 4.10
N GLU A 175 7.22 -11.34 4.01
CA GLU A 175 8.39 -10.48 4.26
C GLU A 175 7.98 -9.26 5.10
N LEU A 176 8.96 -8.67 5.80
CA LEU A 176 8.75 -7.51 6.65
C LEU A 176 9.36 -6.26 6.03
N TRP A 177 8.59 -5.17 6.03
CA TRP A 177 9.10 -3.82 5.76
C TRP A 177 8.70 -2.87 6.87
N ASP A 178 9.69 -2.48 7.68
CA ASP A 178 9.56 -1.47 8.72
C ASP A 178 8.31 -1.67 9.61
N GLY A 179 8.09 -2.91 10.05
CA GLY A 179 6.96 -3.29 10.90
C GLY A 179 5.68 -3.70 10.18
N HIS A 180 5.60 -3.52 8.86
CA HIS A 180 4.51 -4.03 8.03
C HIS A 180 4.82 -5.45 7.56
N ILE A 181 3.83 -6.33 7.64
CA ILE A 181 3.88 -7.68 7.06
C ILE A 181 3.32 -7.58 5.64
N PHE A 182 4.16 -7.93 4.66
CA PHE A 182 3.74 -8.12 3.29
C PHE A 182 3.63 -9.61 2.98
N ILE A 183 2.62 -9.98 2.19
CA ILE A 183 2.44 -11.34 1.70
C ILE A 183 2.20 -11.38 0.20
N THR A 184 2.46 -12.52 -0.41
CA THR A 184 2.18 -12.81 -1.82
C THR A 184 1.83 -14.28 -2.01
N LEU A 185 0.83 -14.53 -2.86
CA LEU A 185 0.40 -15.88 -3.24
C LEU A 185 1.19 -16.42 -4.45
N ASP A 186 2.03 -15.59 -5.08
CA ASP A 186 2.98 -16.06 -6.09
C ASP A 186 3.89 -17.14 -5.45
N PRO A 187 3.95 -18.36 -6.00
CA PRO A 187 4.81 -19.42 -5.48
C PRO A 187 6.32 -19.12 -5.67
N ARG A 188 6.68 -18.17 -6.53
CA ARG A 188 8.07 -17.79 -6.83
C ARG A 188 8.21 -16.27 -6.98
N PRO A 189 7.90 -15.52 -5.91
CA PRO A 189 7.90 -14.06 -5.99
C PRO A 189 9.33 -13.53 -6.11
N ALA A 190 9.49 -12.42 -6.81
CA ALA A 190 10.67 -11.58 -6.60
C ALA A 190 10.68 -11.08 -5.13
N PRO A 191 11.85 -10.85 -4.52
CA PRO A 191 11.91 -10.34 -3.15
C PRO A 191 11.14 -9.03 -2.97
N LEU A 192 10.51 -8.81 -1.81
CA LEU A 192 9.73 -7.60 -1.51
C LEU A 192 10.53 -6.32 -1.79
N ALA A 193 11.83 -6.33 -1.49
CA ALA A 193 12.74 -5.22 -1.76
C ALA A 193 12.70 -4.75 -3.23
N SER A 194 12.40 -5.63 -4.19
CA SER A 194 12.29 -5.28 -5.61
C SER A 194 11.06 -4.42 -5.92
N GLN A 195 10.00 -4.55 -5.11
CA GLN A 195 8.77 -3.74 -5.21
C GLN A 195 8.92 -2.41 -4.47
N LEU A 196 9.59 -2.43 -3.31
CA LEU A 196 9.80 -1.24 -2.48
C LEU A 196 10.92 -0.33 -2.99
N ASP A 197 11.92 -0.87 -3.67
CA ASP A 197 13.07 -0.15 -4.21
C ASP A 197 13.74 0.77 -3.17
N ASP A 198 13.70 2.09 -3.36
CA ASP A 198 14.32 3.08 -2.47
C ASP A 198 13.49 3.41 -1.21
N LEU A 199 12.23 2.95 -1.10
CA LEU A 199 11.34 3.33 -0.01
C LEU A 199 11.89 2.99 1.38
N GLN A 200 12.63 1.87 1.50
CA GLN A 200 13.24 1.48 2.76
C GLN A 200 14.24 2.53 3.26
N GLN A 201 15.08 3.07 2.38
CA GLN A 201 16.04 4.11 2.74
C GLN A 201 15.35 5.47 2.88
N LYS A 202 14.34 5.74 2.04
CA LYS A 202 13.60 7.00 2.02
C LYS A 202 12.85 7.25 3.32
N PHE A 203 12.20 6.22 3.88
CA PHE A 203 11.36 6.34 5.07
C PHE A 203 12.02 5.87 6.37
N ALA A 204 13.32 5.53 6.35
CA ALA A 204 14.06 5.03 7.52
C ALA A 204 13.95 5.92 8.77
N ASN A 205 13.80 7.24 8.60
CA ASN A 205 13.68 8.19 9.72
C ASN A 205 12.33 8.11 10.46
N TRP A 206 11.29 7.56 9.84
CA TRP A 206 9.99 7.40 10.50
C TRP A 206 9.97 6.24 11.48
N ARG A 207 10.87 5.27 11.32
CA ARG A 207 10.99 4.09 12.19
C ARG A 207 9.61 3.46 12.44
N MET A 208 8.93 3.12 11.35
CA MET A 208 7.54 2.66 11.40
C MET A 208 7.39 1.40 12.25
N GLN A 209 8.43 0.57 12.40
CA GLN A 209 8.42 -0.63 13.25
C GLN A 209 8.28 -0.33 14.75
N ASP A 210 8.67 0.87 15.18
CA ASP A 210 8.61 1.27 16.58
C ASP A 210 7.22 1.81 16.96
N LEU A 211 6.40 2.17 15.99
CA LEU A 211 5.05 2.71 16.23
C LEU A 211 4.09 1.60 16.65
N ARG A 212 3.09 1.99 17.47
CA ARG A 212 2.08 1.08 18.01
C ARG A 212 0.69 1.52 17.61
N PHE A 213 -0.16 0.52 17.39
CA PHE A 213 -1.56 0.70 17.05
C PHE A 213 -2.29 1.50 18.14
N TYR A 214 -3.02 2.53 17.72
CA TYR A 214 -3.91 3.29 18.59
C TYR A 214 -5.37 3.05 18.24
N GLN A 215 -5.74 3.25 16.97
CA GLN A 215 -7.13 3.15 16.54
C GLN A 215 -7.27 2.70 15.09
N ARG A 216 -8.39 2.04 14.80
CA ARG A 216 -8.80 1.59 13.47
C ARG A 216 -10.17 2.16 13.11
N ARG A 217 -10.34 2.53 11.86
CA ARG A 217 -11.65 2.75 11.19
C ARG A 217 -11.76 1.81 10.00
N ARG A 218 -12.98 1.35 9.73
CA ARG A 218 -13.30 0.56 8.54
C ARG A 218 -14.33 1.30 7.71
N TYR A 219 -14.10 1.38 6.42
CA TYR A 219 -15.01 1.97 5.46
C TYR A 219 -15.35 0.96 4.38
N ASP A 220 -16.56 1.05 3.88
CA ASP A 220 -17.06 0.26 2.77
C ASP A 220 -17.34 1.21 1.61
N ALA A 221 -16.33 1.39 0.74
CA ALA A 221 -16.43 2.31 -0.39
C ALA A 221 -17.10 1.58 -1.56
N GLN A 222 -18.21 2.14 -2.06
CA GLN A 222 -18.89 1.65 -3.27
C GLN A 222 -18.18 2.14 -4.53
N ALA A 223 -16.88 1.84 -4.62
CA ALA A 223 -16.00 2.19 -5.71
C ALA A 223 -14.95 1.11 -5.97
N ASN A 224 -14.53 1.00 -7.23
CA ASN A 224 -13.39 0.20 -7.64
C ASN A 224 -12.11 0.67 -6.95
N TRP A 225 -11.26 -0.26 -6.54
CA TRP A 225 -10.01 0.01 -5.81
C TRP A 225 -9.08 1.02 -6.52
N LYS A 226 -9.09 1.06 -7.85
CA LYS A 226 -8.29 2.01 -8.63
C LYS A 226 -8.73 3.46 -8.42
N LEU A 227 -10.04 3.71 -8.30
CA LEU A 227 -10.57 5.06 -8.04
C LEU A 227 -10.10 5.60 -6.69
N ILE A 228 -9.96 4.71 -5.71
CA ILE A 228 -9.46 5.05 -4.36
C ILE A 228 -8.01 5.52 -4.42
N ILE A 229 -7.16 4.81 -5.16
CA ILE A 229 -5.75 5.18 -5.35
C ILE A 229 -5.63 6.48 -6.15
N GLN A 230 -6.39 6.62 -7.24
CA GLN A 230 -6.40 7.84 -8.05
C GLN A 230 -6.79 9.06 -7.20
N ASN A 231 -7.87 8.97 -6.43
CA ASN A 231 -8.33 10.04 -5.53
C ASN A 231 -7.27 10.40 -4.48
N TYR A 232 -6.62 9.41 -3.86
CA TYR A 232 -5.58 9.65 -2.85
C TYR A 232 -4.32 10.36 -3.40
N ASN A 233 -4.03 10.22 -4.69
CA ASN A 233 -2.76 10.66 -5.29
C ASN A 233 -2.84 11.98 -6.06
N GLU A 234 -3.89 12.77 -5.87
CA GLU A 234 -3.98 14.15 -6.33
C GLU A 234 -4.75 15.02 -5.31
N CYS A 235 -4.66 16.34 -5.43
CA CYS A 235 -5.30 17.27 -4.49
C CYS A 235 -6.02 18.42 -5.22
N LEU A 236 -6.36 18.24 -6.51
CA LEU A 236 -7.18 19.21 -7.25
C LEU A 236 -8.61 19.28 -6.70
N HIS A 237 -9.13 18.18 -6.15
CA HIS A 237 -10.43 18.18 -5.49
C HIS A 237 -10.39 18.88 -4.11
N CYS A 238 -9.23 18.96 -3.46
CA CYS A 238 -9.09 19.39 -2.05
C CYS A 238 -9.77 20.74 -1.74
N PRO A 239 -9.65 21.81 -2.56
CA PRO A 239 -10.29 23.09 -2.25
C PRO A 239 -11.82 23.04 -2.26
N VAL A 240 -12.40 22.11 -3.04
CA VAL A 240 -13.84 21.97 -3.22
C VAL A 240 -14.41 20.96 -2.21
N LEU A 241 -13.70 19.85 -2.01
CA LEU A 241 -14.19 18.70 -1.26
C LEU A 241 -13.79 18.73 0.22
N HIS A 242 -12.63 19.27 0.57
CA HIS A 242 -12.08 19.22 1.93
C HIS A 242 -11.84 20.60 2.55
N PRO A 243 -12.90 21.33 2.97
CA PRO A 243 -12.76 22.65 3.59
C PRO A 243 -11.82 22.67 4.81
N THR A 244 -11.78 21.59 5.59
CA THR A 244 -10.93 21.47 6.78
C THR A 244 -9.47 21.18 6.40
N LEU A 245 -9.21 20.22 5.50
CA LEU A 245 -7.84 19.92 5.03
C LEU A 245 -7.21 21.10 4.31
N ASN A 246 -7.99 21.78 3.45
CA ASN A 246 -7.51 22.92 2.69
C ASN A 246 -7.16 24.13 3.57
N GLN A 247 -7.53 24.16 4.86
CA GLN A 247 -7.05 25.17 5.81
C GLN A 247 -5.61 24.90 6.25
N LEU A 248 -5.16 23.64 6.23
CA LEU A 248 -3.89 23.22 6.83
C LEU A 248 -2.75 23.07 5.82
N THR A 249 -3.09 22.64 4.60
CA THR A 249 -2.12 22.44 3.51
C THR A 249 -2.52 23.25 2.29
N ASP A 250 -1.53 23.70 1.52
CA ASP A 250 -1.80 24.25 0.20
C ASP A 250 -1.86 23.10 -0.81
N TYR A 251 -3.01 22.93 -1.48
CA TYR A 251 -3.20 21.90 -2.49
C TYR A 251 -2.24 22.01 -3.68
N LEU A 252 -1.59 23.18 -3.87
CA LEU A 252 -0.55 23.40 -4.89
C LEU A 252 0.87 23.11 -4.39
N SER A 253 1.06 22.83 -3.09
CA SER A 253 2.37 22.53 -2.51
C SER A 253 2.86 21.10 -2.73
N GLY A 254 2.04 20.27 -3.40
CA GLY A 254 2.39 18.89 -3.72
C GLY A 254 3.66 18.81 -4.58
N ASP A 255 4.69 18.14 -4.06
CA ASP A 255 5.89 17.78 -4.80
C ASP A 255 5.89 16.26 -5.04
N ASN A 256 5.66 15.88 -6.31
CA ASN A 256 5.49 14.49 -6.70
C ASN A 256 6.84 13.86 -7.04
N ASP A 257 7.09 12.69 -6.46
CA ASP A 257 8.23 11.88 -6.90
C ASP A 257 8.00 11.36 -8.31
N ARG A 258 9.11 10.96 -8.96
CA ARG A 258 9.02 10.20 -10.20
C ARG A 258 8.23 8.90 -9.97
N PRO A 259 7.18 8.62 -10.76
CA PRO A 259 6.43 7.37 -10.64
C PRO A 259 7.32 6.13 -10.74
N HIS A 260 7.06 5.15 -9.87
CA HIS A 260 7.76 3.88 -9.82
C HIS A 260 6.80 2.72 -10.09
N ARG A 261 7.33 1.55 -10.49
CA ARG A 261 6.52 0.37 -10.80
C ARG A 261 5.81 -0.22 -9.58
N GLY A 262 6.33 0.03 -8.38
CA GLY A 262 5.82 -0.50 -7.12
C GLY A 262 5.07 0.53 -6.27
N TYR A 263 5.18 1.82 -6.59
CA TYR A 263 4.53 2.87 -5.83
C TYR A 263 4.44 4.20 -6.62
N ILE A 264 3.53 5.07 -6.19
CA ILE A 264 3.50 6.50 -6.52
C ILE A 264 3.32 7.32 -5.24
N GLY A 265 3.77 8.56 -5.24
CA GLY A 265 3.58 9.42 -4.10
C GLY A 265 4.36 10.72 -4.18
N GLY A 266 4.27 11.47 -3.10
CA GLY A 266 4.91 12.77 -3.00
C GLY A 266 4.80 13.34 -1.60
N THR A 267 5.11 14.62 -1.50
CA THR A 267 5.13 15.37 -0.26
C THR A 267 4.17 16.54 -0.36
N MET A 268 3.54 16.91 0.75
CA MET A 268 2.78 18.14 0.86
C MET A 268 3.23 18.91 2.09
N GLY A 269 3.53 20.20 1.89
CA GLY A 269 3.96 21.10 2.95
C GLY A 269 2.78 21.67 3.73
N PHE A 270 3.04 22.00 5.00
CA PHE A 270 2.11 22.73 5.83
C PHE A 270 2.04 24.23 5.47
N LYS A 271 0.87 24.82 5.67
CA LYS A 271 0.72 26.29 5.65
C LYS A 271 1.44 26.92 6.85
N PRO A 272 1.80 28.22 6.78
CA PRO A 272 2.45 28.90 7.90
C PRO A 272 1.65 28.77 9.21
N GLY A 273 2.32 28.38 10.29
CA GLY A 273 1.72 28.22 11.62
C GLY A 273 1.04 26.87 11.88
N ILE A 274 1.03 25.97 10.89
CA ILE A 274 0.54 24.59 11.02
C ILE A 274 1.73 23.66 11.32
N GLU A 275 1.54 22.77 12.29
CA GLU A 275 2.60 21.90 12.82
C GLU A 275 2.33 20.41 12.56
N THR A 276 1.06 20.03 12.34
CA THR A 276 0.65 18.67 11.98
C THR A 276 -0.75 18.68 11.34
N MET A 277 -1.19 17.51 10.86
CA MET A 277 -2.56 17.27 10.40
C MET A 277 -3.45 16.87 11.58
N SER A 278 -4.14 17.86 12.12
CA SER A 278 -5.11 17.73 13.20
C SER A 278 -6.26 18.72 12.97
N LEU A 279 -7.36 18.63 13.73
CA LEU A 279 -8.52 19.51 13.54
C LEU A 279 -8.20 21.02 13.48
N ASP A 280 -7.16 21.47 14.18
CA ASP A 280 -6.74 22.88 14.23
C ASP A 280 -5.28 23.10 13.78
N GLY A 281 -4.64 22.07 13.26
CA GLY A 281 -3.25 22.11 12.79
C GLY A 281 -2.18 22.24 13.88
N LYS A 282 -2.56 22.20 15.17
CA LYS A 282 -1.63 22.34 16.31
C LYS A 282 -1.06 20.99 16.71
N LEU A 283 0.20 21.01 17.11
CA LEU A 283 0.88 19.84 17.65
C LEU A 283 0.50 19.62 19.12
N ARG A 284 0.10 18.39 19.47
CA ARG A 284 -0.20 17.97 20.85
C ARG A 284 0.62 16.76 21.32
N ARG A 285 1.52 16.30 20.45
CA ARG A 285 2.34 15.10 20.62
C ARG A 285 3.77 15.43 20.24
N ASP A 286 4.74 14.69 20.76
CA ASP A 286 6.11 14.87 20.31
C ASP A 286 6.24 14.48 18.83
N TYR A 287 7.07 15.22 18.09
CA TYR A 287 7.53 14.76 16.79
C TYR A 287 8.20 13.39 16.90
N LEU A 288 8.08 12.58 15.85
CA LEU A 288 8.76 11.30 15.78
C LEU A 288 10.29 11.49 15.91
N PRO A 289 10.99 10.68 16.72
CA PRO A 289 12.31 11.07 17.25
C PRO A 289 13.43 11.24 16.22
N CYS A 290 13.32 10.59 15.06
CA CYS A 290 14.39 10.52 14.07
C CYS A 290 14.15 11.42 12.84
N LEU A 291 13.08 12.23 12.83
CA LEU A 291 12.80 13.15 11.75
C LEU A 291 13.74 14.37 11.76
N THR A 292 14.20 14.76 10.57
CA THR A 292 14.90 16.03 10.33
C THR A 292 13.94 17.21 10.48
N GLU A 293 14.46 18.44 10.61
CA GLU A 293 13.63 19.64 10.68
C GLU A 293 12.74 19.81 9.45
N ALA A 294 13.26 19.55 8.24
CA ALA A 294 12.48 19.60 7.01
C ALA A 294 11.35 18.56 6.97
N GLN A 295 11.59 17.35 7.48
CA GLN A 295 10.58 16.29 7.55
C GLN A 295 9.45 16.60 8.53
N ARG A 296 9.65 17.54 9.46
CA ARG A 296 8.62 17.94 10.44
C ARG A 296 7.60 18.92 9.85
N THR A 297 7.85 19.49 8.68
CA THR A 297 7.00 20.53 8.08
C THR A 297 6.18 20.03 6.88
N GLU A 298 6.14 18.72 6.68
CA GLU A 298 5.48 18.09 5.54
C GLU A 298 4.87 16.74 5.92
N VAL A 299 3.99 16.23 5.06
CA VAL A 299 3.47 14.86 5.09
C VAL A 299 3.91 14.13 3.83
N LYS A 300 4.26 12.85 3.95
CA LYS A 300 4.50 11.97 2.80
C LYS A 300 3.23 11.17 2.51
N TYR A 301 2.71 11.25 1.29
CA TYR A 301 1.55 10.47 0.84
C TYR A 301 1.97 9.53 -0.29
N TYR A 302 2.00 8.22 -0.03
CA TYR A 302 2.42 7.21 -1.00
C TYR A 302 1.39 6.10 -1.12
N ALA A 303 1.01 5.75 -2.35
CA ALA A 303 0.34 4.50 -2.64
C ALA A 303 1.40 3.46 -3.00
N VAL A 304 1.67 2.55 -2.07
CA VAL A 304 2.50 1.36 -2.30
C VAL A 304 1.58 0.25 -2.82
N TYR A 305 1.79 -0.13 -4.07
CA TYR A 305 0.84 -0.97 -4.78
C TYR A 305 0.76 -2.39 -4.21
N PRO A 306 -0.39 -3.05 -4.38
CA PRO A 306 -1.65 -2.49 -4.85
C PRO A 306 -2.49 -1.90 -3.71
N ASN A 307 -2.15 -2.14 -2.45
CA ASN A 307 -3.14 -2.03 -1.37
C ASN A 307 -2.76 -1.15 -0.18
N LEU A 308 -1.59 -0.49 -0.14
CA LEU A 308 -1.19 0.31 1.01
C LEU A 308 -1.12 1.79 0.63
N LEU A 309 -2.02 2.60 1.19
CA LEU A 309 -1.86 4.05 1.22
C LEU A 309 -1.14 4.39 2.53
N LEU A 310 0.06 4.95 2.41
CA LEU A 310 0.94 5.30 3.51
C LEU A 310 1.01 6.82 3.64
N SER A 311 0.52 7.34 4.76
CA SER A 311 0.59 8.76 5.13
C SER A 311 1.51 8.93 6.33
N LEU A 312 2.71 9.48 6.09
CA LEU A 312 3.71 9.69 7.13
C LEU A 312 3.66 11.14 7.62
N HIS A 313 3.06 11.32 8.79
CA HIS A 313 2.99 12.60 9.49
C HIS A 313 4.22 12.80 10.38
N PRO A 314 4.45 14.03 10.88
CA PRO A 314 5.63 14.30 11.68
C PRO A 314 5.53 13.76 13.12
N ASP A 315 4.32 13.45 13.62
CA ASP A 315 4.03 12.97 14.98
C ASP A 315 3.27 11.63 15.04
N TYR A 316 2.83 11.11 13.89
CA TYR A 316 2.17 9.79 13.80
C TYR A 316 2.27 9.19 12.39
N MET A 317 1.84 7.94 12.25
CA MET A 317 1.65 7.29 10.95
C MET A 317 0.18 6.95 10.77
N MET A 318 -0.37 7.29 9.62
CA MET A 318 -1.67 6.81 9.19
C MET A 318 -1.51 5.89 7.97
N THR A 319 -2.23 4.78 7.97
CA THR A 319 -2.25 3.85 6.83
C THR A 319 -3.68 3.57 6.41
N HIS A 320 -3.87 3.27 5.14
CA HIS A 320 -5.07 2.62 4.63
C HIS A 320 -4.66 1.35 3.91
N THR A 321 -5.31 0.23 4.24
CA THR A 321 -5.23 -0.98 3.42
C THR A 321 -6.51 -1.18 2.62
N LEU A 322 -6.35 -1.41 1.31
CA LEU A 322 -7.44 -1.59 0.36
C LEU A 322 -7.72 -3.08 0.13
N TRP A 323 -8.95 -3.51 0.34
CA TRP A 323 -9.39 -4.89 0.18
C TRP A 323 -10.57 -4.92 -0.78
N PRO A 324 -10.33 -5.11 -2.09
CA PRO A 324 -11.41 -5.15 -3.07
C PRO A 324 -12.33 -6.34 -2.78
N ARG A 325 -13.63 -6.07 -2.66
CA ARG A 325 -14.68 -7.06 -2.38
C ARG A 325 -15.55 -7.36 -3.59
N ALA A 326 -15.62 -6.42 -4.54
CA ALA A 326 -16.24 -6.56 -5.84
C ALA A 326 -15.66 -5.53 -6.82
N VAL A 327 -16.03 -5.63 -8.10
CA VAL A 327 -15.59 -4.69 -9.15
C VAL A 327 -15.89 -3.23 -8.80
N ASP A 328 -16.93 -2.97 -8.03
CA ASP A 328 -17.38 -1.64 -7.61
C ASP A 328 -17.47 -1.49 -6.08
N ARG A 329 -16.73 -2.31 -5.32
CA ARG A 329 -16.75 -2.27 -3.85
C ARG A 329 -15.39 -2.60 -3.25
N THR A 330 -14.88 -1.71 -2.40
CA THR A 330 -13.58 -1.85 -1.75
C THR A 330 -13.74 -1.60 -0.24
N GLU A 331 -13.34 -2.56 0.59
CA GLU A 331 -13.21 -2.34 2.02
C GLU A 331 -11.88 -1.61 2.29
N ILE A 332 -11.92 -0.57 3.09
CA ILE A 332 -10.76 0.25 3.44
C ILE A 332 -10.57 0.17 4.94
N ILE A 333 -9.41 -0.31 5.38
CA ILE A 333 -9.03 -0.34 6.80
C ILE A 333 -8.02 0.79 7.03
N CYS A 334 -8.44 1.82 7.76
CA CYS A 334 -7.59 2.95 8.13
C CYS A 334 -7.11 2.82 9.57
N GLU A 335 -5.83 3.03 9.82
CA GLU A 335 -5.21 2.87 11.13
C GLU A 335 -4.28 4.02 11.48
N TRP A 336 -4.26 4.39 12.76
CA TRP A 336 -3.36 5.41 13.31
C TRP A 336 -2.39 4.76 14.30
N HIS A 337 -1.13 5.11 14.16
CA HIS A 337 -0.03 4.57 14.94
C HIS A 337 0.84 5.68 15.52
N PHE A 338 1.17 5.56 16.80
CA PHE A 338 1.93 6.56 17.54
C PHE A 338 3.14 5.93 18.19
N HIS A 339 4.12 6.75 18.55
CA HIS A 339 5.30 6.28 19.27
C HIS A 339 4.89 5.83 20.69
N PRO A 340 5.36 4.66 21.19
CA PRO A 340 4.92 4.12 22.48
C PRO A 340 5.25 5.02 23.68
N GLN A 341 6.33 5.82 23.60
CA GLN A 341 6.65 6.78 24.67
C GLN A 341 5.64 7.93 24.73
N GLU A 342 5.11 8.36 23.58
CA GLU A 342 4.06 9.37 23.50
C GLU A 342 2.76 8.81 24.10
N MET A 343 2.38 7.59 23.69
CA MET A 343 1.20 6.90 24.20
C MET A 343 1.22 6.62 25.71
N ALA A 344 2.41 6.57 26.32
CA ALA A 344 2.58 6.34 27.76
C ALA A 344 2.40 7.62 28.61
N LYS A 345 2.29 8.80 27.99
CA LYS A 345 2.08 10.06 28.72
C LYS A 345 0.67 10.09 29.35
N PRO A 346 0.49 10.59 30.59
CA PRO A 346 -0.82 10.64 31.25
C PRO A 346 -1.88 11.47 30.51
N ASP A 347 -1.45 12.45 29.72
CA ASP A 347 -2.26 13.40 28.96
C ASP A 347 -2.25 13.12 27.44
N PHE A 348 -1.81 11.92 27.03
CA PHE A 348 -1.79 11.54 25.62
C PHE A 348 -3.18 11.68 24.97
N GLN A 349 -3.23 12.43 23.86
CA GLN A 349 -4.43 12.62 23.05
C GLN A 349 -4.09 12.53 21.56
N ALA A 350 -4.86 11.71 20.84
CA ALA A 350 -4.75 11.50 19.39
C ALA A 350 -6.08 11.69 18.63
N ASP A 351 -7.16 11.92 19.37
CA ASP A 351 -8.52 12.07 18.85
C ASP A 351 -8.66 13.20 17.81
N ASP A 352 -7.82 14.24 17.91
CA ASP A 352 -7.78 15.36 16.97
C ASP A 352 -7.30 14.93 15.58
N ALA A 353 -6.27 14.08 15.51
CA ALA A 353 -5.78 13.52 14.25
C ALA A 353 -6.78 12.50 13.68
N VAL A 354 -7.35 11.64 14.53
CA VAL A 354 -8.32 10.62 14.08
C VAL A 354 -9.60 11.27 13.55
N LYS A 355 -10.19 12.23 14.27
CA LYS A 355 -11.43 12.90 13.84
C LYS A 355 -11.23 13.71 12.56
N PHE A 356 -10.08 14.37 12.43
CA PHE A 356 -9.72 15.11 11.23
C PHE A 356 -9.70 14.19 10.00
N TRP A 357 -8.97 13.08 10.07
CA TRP A 357 -8.87 12.15 8.95
C TRP A 357 -10.12 11.29 8.74
N ASP A 358 -10.89 10.96 9.78
CA ASP A 358 -12.19 10.28 9.61
C ASP A 358 -13.18 11.14 8.83
N LEU A 359 -13.17 12.47 9.03
CA LEU A 359 -13.95 13.41 8.21
C LEU A 359 -13.49 13.40 6.75
N THR A 360 -12.21 13.66 6.50
CA THR A 360 -11.64 13.71 5.14
C THR A 360 -11.87 12.40 4.38
N ASN A 361 -11.61 11.25 5.03
CA ASN A 361 -11.84 9.93 4.44
C ASN A 361 -13.29 9.73 4.01
N LYS A 362 -14.27 10.17 4.81
CA LYS A 362 -15.70 10.05 4.42
C LYS A 362 -16.04 10.91 3.21
N GLU A 363 -15.43 12.08 3.08
CA GLU A 363 -15.57 12.95 1.91
C GLU A 363 -14.96 12.28 0.67
N ASP A 364 -13.74 11.73 0.78
CA ASP A 364 -13.03 11.00 -0.28
C ASP A 364 -13.79 9.77 -0.79
N TRP A 365 -14.28 8.94 0.14
CA TRP A 365 -15.02 7.74 -0.23
C TRP A 365 -16.39 8.09 -0.82
N GLY A 366 -17.01 9.18 -0.34
CA GLY A 366 -18.22 9.73 -0.91
C GLY A 366 -18.05 10.16 -2.37
N ILE A 367 -16.99 10.93 -2.68
CA ILE A 367 -16.75 11.36 -4.07
C ILE A 367 -16.37 10.18 -4.97
N SER A 368 -15.58 9.22 -4.46
CA SER A 368 -15.21 8.01 -5.19
C SER A 368 -16.42 7.17 -5.59
N GLN A 369 -17.42 7.07 -4.71
CA GLN A 369 -18.69 6.41 -5.00
C GLN A 369 -19.49 7.13 -6.09
N LEU A 370 -19.52 8.47 -6.06
CA LEU A 370 -20.17 9.25 -7.12
C LEU A 370 -19.45 9.07 -8.46
N SER A 371 -18.13 9.05 -8.47
CA SER A 371 -17.31 8.76 -9.66
C SER A 371 -17.62 7.38 -10.22
N GLN A 372 -17.66 6.35 -9.38
CA GLN A 372 -18.04 4.99 -9.78
C GLN A 372 -19.44 4.95 -10.42
N ALA A 373 -20.41 5.65 -9.83
CA ALA A 373 -21.77 5.72 -10.37
C ALA A 373 -21.81 6.46 -11.73
N GLY A 374 -21.05 7.54 -11.88
CA GLY A 374 -20.93 8.29 -13.12
C GLY A 374 -20.28 7.49 -14.25
N ILE A 375 -19.20 6.76 -13.95
CA ILE A 375 -18.46 5.94 -14.92
C ILE A 375 -19.33 4.82 -15.51
N LYS A 376 -20.31 4.30 -14.76
CA LYS A 376 -21.28 3.30 -15.25
C LYS A 376 -22.23 3.84 -16.34
N SER A 377 -22.31 5.16 -16.51
CA SER A 377 -23.17 5.75 -17.53
C SER A 377 -22.71 5.38 -18.94
N ARG A 378 -23.67 5.04 -19.81
CA ARG A 378 -23.41 4.85 -21.26
C ARG A 378 -22.81 6.08 -21.94
N ALA A 379 -22.92 7.25 -21.31
CA ALA A 379 -22.39 8.50 -21.83
C ALA A 379 -20.94 8.76 -21.38
N TYR A 380 -20.41 7.99 -20.42
CA TYR A 380 -19.03 8.15 -19.98
C TYR A 380 -18.08 7.85 -21.14
N LYS A 381 -17.11 8.76 -21.31
CA LYS A 381 -15.93 8.58 -22.14
C LYS A 381 -14.73 9.01 -21.31
N PRO A 382 -13.56 8.38 -21.50
CA PRO A 382 -12.29 8.87 -20.96
C PRO A 382 -12.17 10.38 -21.06
N GLY A 383 -12.01 11.03 -19.91
CA GLY A 383 -11.73 12.46 -19.81
C GLY A 383 -10.22 12.73 -19.75
N PRO A 384 -9.76 13.91 -20.22
CA PRO A 384 -8.36 14.28 -20.15
C PRO A 384 -7.92 14.55 -18.71
N TYR A 385 -6.72 14.11 -18.35
CA TYR A 385 -6.06 14.51 -17.12
C TYR A 385 -5.46 15.91 -17.25
N SER A 386 -5.59 16.70 -16.18
CA SER A 386 -4.82 17.91 -15.94
C SER A 386 -3.34 17.60 -15.81
N VAL A 387 -2.47 18.57 -16.14
CA VAL A 387 -1.02 18.48 -15.88
C VAL A 387 -0.67 18.25 -14.41
N ARG A 388 -1.61 18.52 -13.49
CA ARG A 388 -1.46 18.29 -12.04
C ARG A 388 -1.88 16.89 -11.60
N GLU A 389 -2.48 16.09 -12.47
CA GLU A 389 -2.91 14.70 -12.21
C GLU A 389 -1.88 13.69 -12.75
N GLY A 390 -0.59 14.04 -12.66
CA GLY A 390 0.50 13.21 -13.16
C GLY A 390 0.60 11.83 -12.50
N LEU A 391 0.35 11.75 -11.18
CA LEU A 391 0.39 10.48 -10.45
C LEU A 391 -0.80 9.56 -10.80
N PRO A 392 -2.07 10.02 -10.80
CA PRO A 392 -3.19 9.22 -11.31
C PRO A 392 -2.97 8.71 -12.74
N HIS A 393 -2.48 9.58 -13.64
CA HIS A 393 -2.16 9.16 -15.00
C HIS A 393 -1.06 8.08 -15.05
N ALA A 394 0.01 8.24 -14.28
CA ALA A 394 1.08 7.25 -14.21
C ALA A 394 0.62 5.92 -13.60
N PHE A 395 -0.30 5.95 -12.64
CA PHE A 395 -0.95 4.75 -12.10
C PHE A 395 -1.74 4.01 -13.19
N ASP A 396 -2.53 4.72 -13.99
CA ASP A 396 -3.26 4.13 -15.12
C ASP A 396 -2.31 3.47 -16.13
N GLN A 397 -1.18 4.13 -16.44
CA GLN A 397 -0.17 3.52 -17.32
C GLN A 397 0.43 2.25 -16.71
N MET A 398 0.75 2.26 -15.41
CA MET A 398 1.25 1.07 -14.70
C MET A 398 0.23 -0.08 -14.77
N VAL A 399 -1.06 0.20 -14.54
CA VAL A 399 -2.13 -0.80 -14.65
C VAL A 399 -2.15 -1.42 -16.05
N LEU A 400 -2.19 -0.59 -17.09
CA LEU A 400 -2.19 -1.04 -18.49
C LEU A 400 -0.93 -1.81 -18.88
N GLU A 401 0.24 -1.39 -18.39
CA GLU A 401 1.51 -2.08 -18.66
C GLU A 401 1.55 -3.48 -18.04
N ARG A 402 1.11 -3.62 -16.79
CA ARG A 402 1.08 -4.92 -16.10
C ARG A 402 0.13 -5.89 -16.80
N GLU A 403 -1.06 -5.43 -17.19
CA GLU A 403 -2.00 -6.24 -17.97
C GLU A 403 -1.42 -6.73 -19.32
N ARG A 404 -0.65 -5.88 -20.02
CA ARG A 404 -0.05 -6.24 -21.31
C ARG A 404 1.06 -7.28 -21.16
N ARG A 405 1.92 -7.17 -20.14
CA ARG A 405 3.04 -8.10 -19.90
C ARG A 405 2.53 -9.52 -19.68
N ASP A 406 1.48 -9.67 -18.89
CA ASP A 406 0.96 -11.00 -18.58
C ASP A 406 0.28 -11.65 -19.78
N ARG A 407 -0.40 -10.88 -20.64
CA ARG A 407 -0.96 -11.41 -21.90
C ARG A 407 0.13 -11.96 -22.82
N ARG A 408 1.29 -11.31 -22.88
CA ARG A 408 2.45 -11.80 -23.64
C ARG A 408 3.01 -13.08 -23.03
N ASN A 409 3.23 -13.10 -21.72
CA ASN A 409 3.71 -14.30 -21.02
C ASN A 409 2.76 -15.49 -21.19
N HIS A 410 1.44 -15.28 -21.12
CA HIS A 410 0.44 -16.34 -21.35
C HIS A 410 0.42 -16.79 -22.80
N SER A 411 0.56 -15.88 -23.77
CA SER A 411 0.66 -16.26 -25.19
C SER A 411 1.93 -17.06 -25.48
N GLU A 412 3.07 -16.70 -24.89
CA GLU A 412 4.34 -17.42 -25.04
C GLU A 412 4.29 -18.81 -24.39
N LEU A 413 3.69 -18.92 -23.20
CA LEU A 413 3.46 -20.21 -22.53
C LEU A 413 2.46 -21.10 -23.29
N ALA A 414 1.45 -20.52 -23.94
CA ALA A 414 0.51 -21.26 -24.78
C ALA A 414 1.19 -21.81 -26.04
N VAL A 415 2.02 -21.00 -26.71
CA VAL A 415 2.81 -21.41 -27.87
C VAL A 415 3.81 -22.52 -27.48
N GLN A 416 4.52 -22.38 -26.35
CA GLN A 416 5.46 -23.41 -25.87
C GLN A 416 4.75 -24.73 -25.53
N ARG A 417 3.51 -24.70 -25.03
CA ARG A 417 2.71 -25.91 -24.77
C ARG A 417 2.20 -26.57 -26.06
N GLU A 418 1.87 -25.79 -27.08
CA GLU A 418 1.50 -26.30 -28.40
C GLU A 418 2.71 -26.93 -29.11
N GLU A 419 3.90 -26.31 -29.02
CA GLU A 419 5.15 -26.85 -29.56
C GLU A 419 5.59 -28.12 -28.82
N ALA A 420 5.51 -28.15 -27.49
CA ALA A 420 5.82 -29.34 -26.68
C ALA A 420 4.81 -30.49 -26.88
N GLY A 421 3.55 -30.17 -27.21
CA GLY A 421 2.52 -31.16 -27.54
C GLY A 421 2.58 -31.69 -28.98
N ALA A 422 3.35 -31.04 -29.86
CA ALA A 422 3.59 -31.47 -31.24
C ALA A 422 4.74 -32.48 -31.35
N ASP A 423 5.73 -32.42 -30.45
CA ASP A 423 6.89 -33.32 -30.41
C ASP A 423 6.55 -34.73 -29.85
N ASP A 424 5.41 -34.87 -29.16
CA ASP A 424 4.90 -36.14 -28.62
C ASP A 424 3.96 -36.89 -29.61
N ARG A 425 3.86 -36.42 -30.86
CA ARG A 425 3.04 -37.01 -31.93
C ARG A 425 3.80 -37.40 -33.20
N THR A 426 5.13 -37.48 -33.16
CA THR A 426 5.96 -37.93 -34.30
C THR A 426 6.64 -39.26 -34.04
#